data_AF-A0A956KTS6-F1
#
_entry.id   AF-A0A956KTS6-F1
#
_cell.length_a   1.000
_cell.length_b   1.000
_cell.length_c   1.000
_cell.angle_alpha   90.00
_cell.angle_beta   90.00
_cell.angle_gamma   90.00
#
_symmetry.space_group_name_H-M   'P 1'
#
loop_
_entity.id
_entity.type
_entity.pdbx_description
1 polymer ?
#
loop_
_entity_poly.entity_id
_entity_poly.type
_entity_poly.pdbx_seq_one_letter_code
_entity_poly.pdbx_strand_id
1 'polypeptide(L)'
;DLYPGCVVELEGHRPASIPRSSCERLSEDLLFDDPLRFWLERARSLELRAAGQDAVFLRREREQFVDDDGKPIDADSPIGKAMQGWLDWRSAGLRSGEPEGPVRWTLDIRRDAGQRVQVEIGDDWVRVGDGGWVYLRREPGDEPGAPDDEGPSEDFDPGALELD
;
A
#
# COMPACT_ATOMS: atom_id res chain seq x y z
N ASP A 1 -0.71 11.84 -22.33
CA ASP A 1 -0.78 10.39 -22.07
C ASP A 1 0.29 10.10 -21.03
N LEU A 2 -0.06 9.58 -19.86
CA LEU A 2 0.87 9.48 -18.72
C LEU A 2 1.88 8.32 -18.83
N TYR A 3 1.65 7.35 -19.74
CA TYR A 3 2.50 6.16 -19.85
C TYR A 3 2.85 5.69 -21.29
N PRO A 4 3.27 6.56 -22.23
CA PRO A 4 3.92 6.08 -23.44
C PRO A 4 5.35 5.61 -23.11
N GLY A 5 5.65 4.33 -23.38
CA GLY A 5 7.02 3.80 -23.26
C GLY A 5 7.48 3.51 -21.83
N CYS A 6 6.64 2.85 -21.02
CA CYS A 6 7.01 2.46 -19.66
C CYS A 6 8.20 1.48 -19.66
N VAL A 7 9.26 1.87 -18.96
CA VAL A 7 10.52 1.12 -18.82
C VAL A 7 10.78 0.93 -17.33
N VAL A 8 11.08 -0.32 -16.95
CA VAL A 8 11.51 -0.66 -15.58
C VAL A 8 13.01 -0.86 -15.59
N GLU A 9 13.68 -0.27 -14.61
CA GLU A 9 15.11 -0.42 -14.37
C GLU A 9 15.32 -1.03 -12.98
N LEU A 10 16.22 -2.01 -12.91
CA LEU A 10 16.65 -2.68 -11.68
C LEU A 10 18.17 -2.61 -11.63
N GLU A 11 18.75 -2.34 -10.47
CA GLU A 11 20.19 -2.22 -10.31
C GLU A 11 20.91 -3.49 -10.80
N GLY A 12 21.94 -3.33 -11.64
CA GLY A 12 22.68 -4.44 -12.24
C GLY A 12 22.00 -5.12 -13.43
N HIS A 13 20.80 -4.68 -13.85
CA HIS A 13 20.08 -5.23 -14.98
C HIS A 13 19.88 -4.21 -16.11
N ARG A 14 19.60 -4.69 -17.32
CA ARG A 14 19.26 -3.82 -18.45
C ARG A 14 17.81 -3.33 -18.32
N PRO A 15 17.53 -2.04 -18.56
CA PRO A 15 16.18 -1.53 -18.57
C PRO A 15 15.31 -2.29 -19.58
N ALA A 16 14.06 -2.57 -19.22
CA ALA A 16 13.13 -3.32 -20.05
C ALA A 16 11.79 -2.58 -20.19
N SER A 17 11.26 -2.53 -21.41
CA SER A 17 9.91 -2.03 -21.62
C SER A 17 8.89 -3.10 -21.22
N ILE A 18 7.88 -2.68 -20.46
CA ILE A 18 6.82 -3.56 -19.98
C ILE A 18 5.46 -3.17 -20.58
N PRO A 19 4.49 -4.10 -20.63
CA PRO A 19 3.14 -3.78 -21.08
C PRO A 19 2.50 -2.67 -20.26
N ARG A 20 1.68 -1.83 -20.89
CA ARG A 20 0.97 -0.72 -20.23
C ARG A 20 0.16 -1.18 -19.01
N SER A 21 -0.52 -2.32 -19.10
CA SER A 21 -1.29 -2.88 -17.99
C SER A 21 -0.42 -3.28 -16.79
N SER A 22 0.81 -3.74 -17.03
CA SER A 22 1.79 -4.02 -15.99
C SER A 22 2.32 -2.73 -15.40
N CYS A 23 2.51 -1.69 -16.21
CA CYS A 23 2.94 -0.38 -15.73
C CYS A 23 1.86 0.32 -14.88
N GLU A 24 0.60 0.27 -15.32
CA GLU A 24 -0.54 0.78 -14.54
C GLU A 24 -0.62 0.03 -13.20
N ARG A 25 -0.50 -1.30 -13.20
CA ARG A 25 -0.45 -2.12 -11.99
C ARG A 25 0.74 -1.76 -11.09
N LEU A 26 1.95 -1.65 -11.65
CA LEU A 26 3.15 -1.28 -10.90
C LEU A 26 3.10 0.16 -10.37
N SER A 27 2.46 1.09 -11.08
CA SER A 27 2.23 2.46 -10.58
C SER A 27 1.20 2.51 -9.45
N GLU A 28 0.25 1.56 -9.46
CA GLU A 28 -0.72 1.35 -8.38
C GLU A 28 -0.13 0.52 -7.21
N ASP A 29 0.95 -0.25 -7.42
CA ASP A 29 1.57 -1.16 -6.41
C ASP A 29 2.89 -0.64 -5.80
N LEU A 30 3.85 -0.14 -6.59
CA LEU A 30 5.25 0.03 -6.16
C LEU A 30 5.57 1.33 -5.42
N LEU A 31 4.61 2.24 -5.25
CA LEU A 31 4.90 3.60 -4.76
C LEU A 31 4.20 3.97 -3.45
N PHE A 32 3.52 3.03 -2.79
CA PHE A 32 2.72 3.36 -1.61
C PHE A 32 3.29 2.74 -0.35
N ASP A 33 3.66 3.60 0.59
CA ASP A 33 3.79 3.23 2.00
C ASP A 33 2.48 2.63 2.53
N ASP A 34 1.33 3.00 1.95
CA ASP A 34 -0.01 2.73 2.52
C ASP A 34 -0.95 2.03 1.51
N PRO A 35 -0.64 0.83 0.99
CA PRO A 35 -1.45 0.18 -0.06
C PRO A 35 -2.90 -0.05 0.39
N LEU A 36 -3.12 -0.54 1.62
CA LEU A 36 -4.49 -0.77 2.13
C LEU A 36 -5.30 0.51 2.18
N ARG A 37 -4.72 1.59 2.70
CA ARG A 37 -5.36 2.90 2.76
C ARG A 37 -5.71 3.41 1.36
N PHE A 38 -4.75 3.35 0.43
CA PHE A 38 -4.93 3.78 -0.95
C PHE A 38 -6.16 3.13 -1.59
N TRP A 39 -6.30 1.81 -1.44
CA TRP A 39 -7.40 1.03 -2.00
C TRP A 39 -8.73 1.30 -1.28
N LEU A 40 -8.74 1.35 0.05
CA LEU A 40 -9.94 1.56 0.85
C LEU A 40 -10.53 2.97 0.66
N GLU A 41 -9.69 4.00 0.53
CA GLU A 41 -10.15 5.38 0.30
C GLU A 41 -10.83 5.56 -1.07
N ARG A 42 -10.45 4.75 -2.06
CA ARG A 42 -11.00 4.75 -3.43
C ARG A 42 -12.10 3.72 -3.64
N ALA A 43 -12.41 2.92 -2.62
CA ALA A 43 -13.42 1.88 -2.71
C ALA A 43 -14.83 2.48 -2.65
N ARG A 44 -15.65 2.17 -3.65
CA ARG A 44 -17.09 2.45 -3.64
C ARG A 44 -17.85 1.41 -2.82
N SER A 45 -17.41 0.17 -2.89
CA SER A 45 -17.97 -0.93 -2.10
C SER A 45 -16.90 -1.99 -1.90
N LEU A 46 -17.04 -2.77 -0.84
CA LEU A 46 -16.14 -3.87 -0.55
C LEU A 46 -16.92 -5.05 0.02
N GLU A 47 -16.53 -6.25 -0.37
CA GLU A 47 -16.94 -7.48 0.30
C GLU A 47 -15.77 -7.92 1.17
N LEU A 48 -15.99 -8.07 2.47
CA LEU A 48 -14.97 -8.51 3.41
C LEU A 48 -15.34 -9.86 4.03
N ARG A 49 -14.34 -10.72 4.21
CA ARG A 49 -14.50 -12.05 4.76
C ARG A 49 -13.40 -12.33 5.76
N ALA A 50 -13.76 -12.53 7.01
CA ALA A 50 -12.83 -13.07 8.00
C ALA A 50 -12.65 -14.58 7.78
N ALA A 51 -11.48 -15.11 8.13
CA ALA A 51 -11.20 -16.54 8.03
C ALA A 51 -12.24 -17.38 8.78
N GLY A 52 -12.93 -18.27 8.05
CA GLY A 52 -13.96 -19.14 8.62
C GLY A 52 -15.30 -18.45 8.91
N GLN A 53 -15.53 -17.23 8.44
CA GLN A 53 -16.79 -16.50 8.58
C GLN A 53 -17.43 -16.20 7.22
N ASP A 54 -18.72 -15.86 7.26
CA ASP A 54 -19.44 -15.40 6.09
C ASP A 54 -18.95 -14.02 5.63
N ALA A 55 -19.15 -13.74 4.34
CA ALA A 55 -18.82 -12.44 3.79
C ALA A 55 -19.82 -11.37 4.22
N VAL A 56 -19.34 -10.17 4.49
CA VAL A 56 -20.15 -8.98 4.73
C VAL A 56 -19.87 -7.97 3.62
N PHE A 57 -20.95 -7.45 3.04
CA PHE A 57 -20.88 -6.44 1.99
C PHE A 57 -21.06 -5.05 2.59
N LEU A 58 -20.13 -4.15 2.27
CA LEU A 58 -20.19 -2.75 2.66
C LEU A 58 -20.20 -1.86 1.43
N ARG A 59 -20.94 -0.76 1.51
CA ARG A 59 -20.99 0.29 0.49
C ARG A 59 -20.55 1.61 1.08
N ARG A 60 -19.89 2.45 0.28
CA ARG A 60 -19.49 3.79 0.69
C ARG A 60 -20.62 4.77 0.41
N GLU A 61 -21.04 5.49 1.44
CA GLU A 61 -22.00 6.59 1.36
C GLU A 61 -21.45 7.78 2.14
N ARG A 62 -21.47 8.99 1.56
CA ARG A 62 -21.01 10.23 2.25
C ARG A 62 -19.66 10.04 2.97
N GLU A 63 -18.70 9.44 2.26
CA GLU A 63 -17.32 9.18 2.72
C GLU A 63 -17.16 8.11 3.83
N GLN A 64 -18.23 7.46 4.27
CA GLN A 64 -18.19 6.38 5.27
C GLN A 64 -18.70 5.05 4.69
N PHE A 65 -18.25 3.92 5.25
CA PHE A 65 -18.80 2.62 4.91
C PHE A 65 -20.05 2.33 5.74
N VAL A 66 -21.08 1.86 5.05
CA VAL A 66 -22.36 1.44 5.63
C VAL A 66 -22.67 0.01 5.20
N ASP A 67 -23.44 -0.68 6.03
CA ASP A 67 -23.97 -2.01 5.74
C ASP A 67 -25.13 -1.99 4.72
N ASP A 68 -25.74 -3.16 4.51
CA ASP A 68 -26.89 -3.33 3.62
C ASP A 68 -28.15 -2.56 4.08
N ASP A 69 -28.29 -2.31 5.39
CA ASP A 69 -29.35 -1.46 5.95
C ASP A 69 -29.05 0.05 5.80
N GLY A 70 -27.85 0.41 5.32
CA GLY A 70 -27.38 1.80 5.26
C GLY A 70 -26.94 2.36 6.61
N LYS A 71 -26.68 1.50 7.61
CA LYS A 71 -26.15 1.91 8.91
C LYS A 71 -24.62 2.01 8.85
N PRO A 72 -24.02 3.07 9.41
CA PRO A 72 -22.58 3.16 9.54
C PRO A 72 -22.03 1.98 10.34
N ILE A 73 -20.84 1.52 9.97
CA ILE A 73 -20.15 0.49 10.73
C ILE A 73 -19.75 1.03 12.10
N ASP A 74 -20.09 0.29 13.15
CA ASP A 74 -19.69 0.58 14.50
C ASP A 74 -18.16 0.45 14.63
N ALA A 75 -17.50 1.53 15.06
CA ALA A 75 -16.04 1.59 15.23
C ALA A 75 -15.53 0.57 16.25
N ASP A 76 -16.34 0.20 17.25
CA ASP A 76 -15.96 -0.77 18.28
C ASP A 76 -16.18 -2.23 17.88
N SER A 77 -16.90 -2.45 16.77
CA SER A 77 -17.12 -3.78 16.21
C SER A 77 -15.80 -4.40 15.69
N PRO A 78 -15.72 -5.73 15.55
CA PRO A 78 -14.55 -6.39 14.98
C PRO A 78 -14.18 -5.87 13.59
N ILE A 79 -15.19 -5.58 12.74
CA ILE A 79 -14.98 -5.01 11.41
C ILE A 79 -14.48 -3.57 11.52
N GLY A 80 -15.09 -2.74 12.37
CA GLY A 80 -14.66 -1.36 12.58
C GLY A 80 -13.19 -1.27 13.02
N LYS A 81 -12.79 -2.11 13.98
CA LYS A 81 -11.40 -2.22 14.44
C LYS A 81 -10.45 -2.71 13.36
N ALA A 82 -10.85 -3.71 12.57
CA ALA A 82 -10.05 -4.20 11.47
C ALA A 82 -9.85 -3.12 10.39
N MET A 83 -10.92 -2.41 10.01
CA MET A 83 -10.87 -1.32 9.04
C MET A 83 -9.94 -0.20 9.51
N GLN A 84 -10.05 0.22 10.76
CA GLN A 84 -9.14 1.22 11.32
C GLN A 84 -7.69 0.72 11.29
N GLY A 85 -7.45 -0.52 11.71
CA GLY A 85 -6.12 -1.13 11.66
C GLY A 85 -5.53 -1.19 10.24
N TRP A 86 -6.36 -1.39 9.22
CA TRP A 86 -5.93 -1.37 7.81
C TRP A 86 -5.62 0.04 7.29
N LEU A 87 -6.36 1.05 7.73
CA LEU A 87 -6.09 2.46 7.39
C LEU A 87 -4.80 2.96 8.05
N ASP A 88 -4.48 2.45 9.23
CA ASP A 88 -3.24 2.75 9.96
C ASP A 88 -2.06 1.86 9.55
N TRP A 89 -2.31 0.83 8.74
CA TRP A 89 -1.27 -0.10 8.29
C TRP A 89 -0.29 0.59 7.33
N ARG A 90 1.00 0.34 7.55
CA ARG A 90 2.11 0.88 6.75
C ARG A 90 3.01 -0.25 6.28
N SER A 91 3.52 -0.13 5.06
CA SER A 91 4.43 -1.10 4.47
C SER A 91 5.88 -0.80 4.84
N ALA A 92 6.66 -1.86 5.09
CA ALA A 92 8.11 -1.84 5.15
C ALA A 92 8.76 -2.19 3.78
N GLY A 93 7.95 -2.48 2.76
CA GLY A 93 8.41 -2.90 1.44
C GLY A 93 7.75 -4.18 0.95
N LEU A 94 8.22 -4.64 -0.21
CA LEU A 94 7.71 -5.81 -0.92
C LEU A 94 8.67 -6.99 -0.84
N ARG A 95 8.09 -8.19 -0.77
CA ARG A 95 8.80 -9.46 -0.85
C ARG A 95 8.15 -10.35 -1.91
N SER A 96 8.96 -10.93 -2.78
CA SER A 96 8.50 -11.96 -3.72
C SER A 96 8.21 -13.28 -3.00
N GLY A 97 7.19 -13.99 -3.45
CA GLY A 97 6.84 -15.34 -2.97
C GLY A 97 5.56 -15.38 -2.15
N GLU A 98 5.37 -16.51 -1.46
CA GLU A 98 4.18 -16.73 -0.65
C GLU A 98 4.23 -15.96 0.67
N PRO A 99 3.07 -15.51 1.18
CA PRO A 99 2.98 -14.89 2.49
C PRO A 99 3.36 -15.86 3.62
N GLU A 100 3.92 -15.31 4.70
CA GLU A 100 4.16 -16.09 5.93
C GLU A 100 2.95 -16.02 6.85
N GLY A 101 2.37 -17.19 7.14
CA GLY A 101 1.22 -17.31 8.03
C GLY A 101 -0.13 -17.28 7.30
N PRO A 102 -1.22 -17.53 8.05
CA PRO A 102 -2.54 -17.71 7.46
C PRO A 102 -3.17 -16.39 7.01
N VAL A 103 -4.03 -16.47 6.00
CA VAL A 103 -4.96 -15.38 5.65
C VAL A 103 -5.93 -15.17 6.81
N ARG A 104 -6.01 -13.94 7.31
CA ARG A 104 -6.98 -13.52 8.33
C ARG A 104 -8.21 -12.91 7.70
N TRP A 105 -8.01 -12.12 6.65
CA TRP A 105 -9.06 -11.44 5.93
C TRP A 105 -8.85 -11.52 4.43
N THR A 106 -9.95 -11.66 3.71
CA THR A 106 -10.01 -11.41 2.27
C THR A 106 -10.94 -10.23 2.05
N LEU A 107 -10.46 -9.23 1.32
CA LEU A 107 -11.23 -8.11 0.87
C LEU A 107 -11.34 -8.20 -0.63
N ASP A 108 -12.51 -7.85 -1.10
CA ASP A 108 -12.75 -7.66 -2.49
C ASP A 108 -13.29 -6.26 -2.73
N ILE A 109 -12.48 -5.44 -3.38
CA ILE A 109 -12.64 -4.01 -3.47
C ILE A 109 -13.12 -3.62 -4.87
N ARG A 110 -14.24 -2.90 -4.91
CA ARG A 110 -14.82 -2.34 -6.13
C ARG A 110 -14.70 -0.83 -6.13
N ARG A 111 -14.14 -0.27 -7.20
CA ARG A 111 -13.90 1.17 -7.41
C ARG A 111 -14.88 1.73 -8.44
N ASP A 112 -14.95 3.06 -8.56
CA ASP A 112 -15.72 3.72 -9.60
C ASP A 112 -15.17 3.48 -11.01
N ALA A 113 -13.86 3.28 -11.13
CA ALA A 113 -13.19 2.95 -12.38
C ALA A 113 -12.08 1.91 -12.14
N GLY A 114 -11.81 1.11 -13.16
CA GLY A 114 -10.76 0.08 -13.15
C GLY A 114 -11.25 -1.32 -12.77
N GLN A 115 -10.31 -2.24 -12.64
CA GLN A 115 -10.60 -3.63 -12.29
C GLN A 115 -10.89 -3.77 -10.79
N ARG A 116 -11.69 -4.79 -10.47
CA ARG A 116 -11.89 -5.34 -9.12
C ARG A 116 -10.54 -5.76 -8.55
N VAL A 117 -10.27 -5.40 -7.30
CA VAL A 117 -9.01 -5.74 -6.63
C VAL A 117 -9.32 -6.67 -5.47
N GLN A 118 -8.73 -7.86 -5.48
CA GLN A 118 -8.75 -8.75 -4.34
C GLN A 118 -7.52 -8.46 -3.47
N VAL A 119 -7.72 -8.34 -2.16
CA VAL A 119 -6.66 -8.14 -1.18
C VAL A 119 -6.76 -9.22 -0.12
N GLU A 120 -5.66 -9.89 0.15
CA GLU A 120 -5.55 -10.83 1.27
C GLU A 120 -4.67 -10.22 2.34
N ILE A 121 -5.07 -10.39 3.60
CA ILE A 121 -4.41 -9.78 4.75
C ILE A 121 -4.11 -10.87 5.78
N GLY A 122 -2.85 -10.97 6.18
CA GLY A 122 -2.40 -11.75 7.33
C GLY A 122 -2.10 -10.86 8.54
N ASP A 123 -1.36 -11.40 9.50
CA ASP A 123 -1.01 -10.65 10.72
C ASP A 123 -0.03 -9.49 10.40
N ASP A 124 0.98 -9.75 9.56
CA ASP A 124 2.06 -8.79 9.22
C ASP A 124 2.32 -8.65 7.72
N TRP A 125 1.38 -9.10 6.89
CA TRP A 125 1.51 -9.03 5.44
C TRP A 125 0.20 -8.71 4.74
N VAL A 126 0.31 -8.15 3.55
CA VAL A 126 -0.79 -7.86 2.63
C VAL A 126 -0.42 -8.34 1.24
N ARG A 127 -1.32 -9.05 0.57
CA ARG A 127 -1.18 -9.43 -0.85
C ARG A 127 -2.27 -8.75 -1.65
N VAL A 128 -1.88 -8.03 -2.71
CA VAL A 128 -2.80 -7.37 -3.63
C VAL A 128 -2.82 -8.16 -4.93
N GLY A 129 -3.98 -8.69 -5.29
CA GLY A 129 -4.17 -9.54 -6.47
C GLY A 129 -3.36 -10.83 -6.43
N ASP A 130 -2.95 -11.28 -7.62
CA ASP A 130 -2.23 -12.54 -7.88
C ASP A 130 -0.74 -12.32 -8.19
N GLY A 131 -0.19 -11.14 -7.88
CA GLY A 131 1.12 -10.67 -8.36
C GLY A 131 2.34 -11.52 -7.97
N GLY A 132 2.23 -12.49 -7.07
CA GLY A 132 3.38 -13.28 -6.61
C GLY A 132 4.34 -12.51 -5.70
N TRP A 133 3.91 -11.37 -5.17
CA TRP A 133 4.58 -10.59 -4.13
C TRP A 133 3.61 -10.24 -3.00
N VAL A 134 4.19 -9.91 -1.85
CA VAL A 134 3.48 -9.51 -0.63
C VAL A 134 4.12 -8.26 -0.03
N TYR A 135 3.30 -7.34 0.45
CA TYR A 135 3.74 -6.21 1.26
C TYR A 135 3.94 -6.69 2.69
N LEU A 136 5.04 -6.27 3.32
CA LEU A 136 5.32 -6.54 4.72
C LEU A 136 4.93 -5.33 5.56
N ARG A 137 4.45 -5.59 6.77
CA ARG A 137 4.08 -4.54 7.72
C ARG A 137 5.33 -3.86 8.27
N ARG A 138 5.27 -2.54 8.43
CA ARG A 138 6.25 -1.75 9.17
C ARG A 138 6.00 -1.89 10.67
N GLU A 139 7.05 -2.19 11.42
CA GLU A 139 6.98 -2.18 12.87
C GLU A 139 6.84 -0.74 13.37
N PRO A 140 6.02 -0.48 14.40
CA PRO A 140 5.93 0.84 15.00
C PRO A 140 7.28 1.22 15.63
N GLY A 141 8.01 2.13 14.99
CA GLY A 141 9.36 2.57 15.40
C GLY A 141 10.38 2.66 14.27
N ASP A 142 10.12 2.02 13.13
CA ASP A 142 10.89 2.16 11.88
C ASP A 142 10.47 3.44 11.12
N GLU A 143 10.54 4.60 11.78
CA GLU A 143 10.60 5.84 11.00
C GLU A 143 11.87 5.77 10.15
N PRO A 144 11.81 6.03 8.82
CA PRO A 144 13.03 6.22 8.06
C PRO A 144 13.76 7.36 8.77
N GLY A 145 14.87 7.04 9.41
CA GLY A 145 15.71 8.02 10.05
C GLY A 145 15.88 9.18 9.07
N ALA A 146 15.68 10.40 9.56
CA ALA A 146 16.10 11.58 8.82
C ALA A 146 17.49 11.26 8.23
N PRO A 147 17.74 11.54 6.93
CA PRO A 147 19.06 11.27 6.35
C PRO A 147 20.08 11.83 7.33
N ASP A 148 21.01 10.98 7.79
CA ASP A 148 22.06 11.39 8.70
C ASP A 148 22.69 12.66 8.12
N ASP A 149 22.37 13.80 8.71
CA ASP A 149 23.03 15.08 8.47
C ASP A 149 24.37 15.02 9.22
N GLU A 150 25.16 14.00 8.91
CA GLU A 150 26.59 13.92 9.18
C GLU A 150 27.29 13.97 7.82
N GLY A 151 26.97 15.02 7.05
CA GLY A 151 27.99 15.63 6.22
C GLY A 151 29.10 16.14 7.16
N PRO A 152 30.39 15.89 6.89
CA PRO A 152 31.44 16.48 7.70
C PRO A 152 31.24 18.00 7.64
N SER A 153 31.03 18.61 8.81
CA SER A 153 31.14 20.05 8.97
C SER A 153 32.60 20.43 8.77
N GLU A 154 33.04 20.44 7.51
CA GLU A 154 34.26 21.11 7.12
C GLU A 154 33.98 22.60 7.24
N ASP A 155 34.55 23.19 8.29
CA ASP A 155 34.85 24.61 8.45
C ASP A 155 35.36 25.18 7.10
N PHE A 156 34.44 25.65 6.28
CA PHE A 156 34.78 26.45 5.12
C PHE A 156 35.13 27.85 5.63
N ASP A 157 36.41 28.08 5.94
CA ASP A 157 36.97 29.38 6.31
C ASP A 157 37.14 30.24 5.03
N PRO A 158 36.28 31.25 4.78
CA PRO A 158 36.34 32.05 3.56
C PRO A 158 37.48 33.09 3.57
N GLY A 159 38.44 33.01 4.50
CA GLY A 159 39.49 34.01 4.71
C GLY A 159 40.76 33.90 3.85
N ALA A 160 40.93 32.86 3.02
CA ALA A 160 42.23 32.58 2.36
C ALA A 160 42.26 32.80 0.83
N LEU A 161 41.65 33.88 0.33
CA LEU A 161 41.91 34.36 -1.04
C LEU A 161 42.80 35.60 -0.99
N GLU A 162 44.12 35.39 -0.89
CA GLU A 162 45.09 36.39 -1.29
C GLU A 162 45.05 36.51 -2.82
N LEU A 163 44.60 37.66 -3.32
CA LEU A 163 44.72 38.05 -4.72
C LEU A 163 46.07 38.78 -4.87
N ASP A 164 47.02 38.11 -5.52
CA ASP A 164 48.22 38.73 -6.12
C ASP A 164 47.83 39.62 -7.33
#